data_AF-A0A1J0GGL2-F1
#
_entry.id   AF-A0A1J0GGL2-F1
#
_cell.length_a   1.000
_cell.length_b   1.000
_cell.length_c   1.000
_cell.angle_alpha   90.00
_cell.angle_beta   90.00
_cell.angle_gamma   90.00
#
_symmetry.space_group_name_H-M   'P 1'
#
loop_
_entity.id
_entity.type
_entity.pdbx_description
1 polymer ?
#
loop_
_entity_poly.entity_id
_entity_poly.type
_entity_poly.pdbx_seq_one_letter_code
_entity_poly.pdbx_strand_id
1 'polypeptide(L)'
;MAKYEKTISGQFEEVLHQLENDIGSSGITMNLVDESDYTYGDTNIAVRVYDKYFMRNGNRASLSLTVVGKGSNIFISAIGAGGGKGIIFNFSLGAEDDMVAVVERSVEGMNNSY
;
A
#
# COMPACT_ATOMS: atom_id res chain seq x y z
N MET A 1 -10.85 3.81 -7.68
CA MET A 1 -10.46 3.33 -6.36
C MET A 1 -10.11 1.87 -6.52
N ALA A 2 -8.86 1.53 -6.24
CA ALA A 2 -8.34 0.17 -6.29
C ALA A 2 -8.16 -0.36 -4.86
N LYS A 3 -8.27 -1.68 -4.67
CA LYS A 3 -8.11 -2.31 -3.36
C LYS A 3 -7.49 -3.70 -3.47
N TYR A 4 -6.53 -3.98 -2.59
CA TYR A 4 -5.98 -5.31 -2.35
C TYR A 4 -6.03 -5.61 -0.85
N GLU A 5 -6.51 -6.80 -0.50
CA GLU A 5 -6.57 -7.26 0.89
C GLU A 5 -6.15 -8.73 0.96
N LYS A 6 -5.27 -9.04 1.91
CA LYS A 6 -4.82 -10.42 2.13
C LYS A 6 -4.40 -10.64 3.57
N THR A 7 -4.56 -11.88 4.03
CA THR A 7 -3.97 -12.37 5.28
C THR A 7 -2.85 -13.34 4.94
N ILE A 8 -1.68 -13.13 5.55
CA ILE A 8 -0.51 -14.01 5.45
C ILE A 8 -0.04 -14.43 6.85
N SER A 9 0.84 -15.43 6.90
CA SER A 9 1.60 -15.75 8.10
C SER A 9 2.97 -15.06 8.05
N GLY A 10 3.40 -14.44 9.15
CA GLY A 10 4.71 -13.77 9.23
C GLY A 10 4.94 -13.06 10.56
N GLN A 11 6.09 -12.40 10.70
CA GLN A 11 6.35 -11.46 11.79
C GLN A 11 5.94 -10.05 11.36
N PHE A 12 5.20 -9.34 12.22
CA PHE A 12 4.62 -8.03 11.90
C PHE A 12 5.67 -7.03 11.39
N GLU A 13 6.77 -6.86 12.12
CA GLU A 13 7.84 -5.90 11.76
C GLU A 13 8.53 -6.28 10.46
N GLU A 14 8.75 -7.56 10.20
CA GLU A 14 9.40 -8.03 8.96
C GLU A 14 8.50 -7.75 7.75
N VAL A 15 7.20 -8.05 7.87
CA VAL A 15 6.23 -7.79 6.80
C VAL A 15 6.10 -6.28 6.55
N LEU A 16 6.00 -5.48 7.61
CA LEU A 16 5.88 -4.02 7.51
C LEU A 16 7.11 -3.42 6.83
N HIS A 17 8.32 -3.74 7.30
CA HIS A 17 9.56 -3.24 6.71
C HIS A 17 9.73 -3.69 5.25
N GLN A 18 9.35 -4.92 4.91
CA GLN A 18 9.43 -5.40 3.54
C GLN A 18 8.48 -4.62 2.62
N LEU A 19 7.25 -4.37 3.07
CA LEU A 19 6.28 -3.54 2.35
C LEU A 19 6.80 -2.11 2.14
N GLU A 20 7.33 -1.48 3.17
CA GLU A 20 7.90 -0.12 3.09
C GLU A 20 9.09 -0.06 2.11
N ASN A 21 9.97 -1.06 2.16
CA ASN A 21 11.11 -1.17 1.26
C ASN A 21 10.66 -1.38 -0.20
N ASP A 22 9.70 -2.27 -0.44
CA ASP A 22 9.21 -2.56 -1.79
C ASP A 22 8.44 -1.37 -2.38
N ILE A 23 7.67 -0.64 -1.55
CA ILE A 23 7.01 0.61 -1.95
C ILE A 23 8.05 1.67 -2.30
N GLY A 24 9.03 1.90 -1.41
CA GLY A 24 10.08 2.91 -1.56
C GLY A 24 11.04 2.63 -2.70
N SER A 25 11.31 1.37 -3.01
CA SER A 25 12.18 0.94 -4.11
C SER A 25 11.42 0.67 -5.42
N SER A 26 10.09 0.74 -5.40
CA SER A 26 9.29 0.55 -6.61
C SER A 26 9.65 1.61 -7.67
N GLY A 27 9.51 1.23 -8.94
CA GLY A 27 9.63 2.18 -10.06
C GLY A 27 8.55 3.27 -10.06
N ILE A 28 7.64 3.25 -9.09
CA ILE A 28 6.58 4.22 -8.87
C ILE A 28 6.99 5.05 -7.65
N THR A 29 7.54 6.24 -7.89
CA THR A 29 7.89 7.16 -6.78
C THR A 29 6.65 7.57 -6.00
N MET A 30 6.46 6.96 -4.84
CA MET A 30 5.43 7.25 -3.85
C MET A 30 6.11 7.86 -2.64
N ASN A 31 5.66 9.04 -2.18
CA ASN A 31 6.22 9.66 -0.98
C ASN A 31 5.39 9.26 0.22
N LEU A 32 6.04 8.88 1.32
CA LEU A 32 5.36 8.75 2.59
C LEU A 32 4.92 10.15 3.06
N VAL A 33 3.61 10.32 3.22
CA VAL A 33 2.97 11.56 3.65
C VAL A 33 2.79 11.57 5.16
N ASP A 34 2.32 10.46 5.70
CA ASP A 34 2.06 10.31 7.12
C ASP A 34 2.04 8.83 7.53
N GLU A 35 2.25 8.58 8.82
CA GLU A 35 2.26 7.25 9.41
C GLU A 35 1.67 7.24 10.81
N SER A 36 1.15 6.08 11.23
CA SER A 36 0.72 5.85 12.60
C SER A 36 0.96 4.41 12.97
N ASP A 37 1.61 4.20 14.12
CA ASP A 37 1.78 2.90 14.74
C ASP A 37 0.99 2.87 16.05
N TYR A 38 0.24 1.79 16.25
CA TYR A 38 -0.61 1.61 17.42
C TYR A 38 -0.63 0.15 17.86
N THR A 39 -0.53 -0.07 19.16
CA THR A 39 -0.63 -1.40 19.76
C THR A 39 -1.84 -1.45 20.68
N TYR A 40 -2.71 -2.44 20.47
CA TYR A 40 -3.84 -2.74 21.32
C TYR A 40 -3.76 -4.18 21.83
N GLY A 41 -3.35 -4.34 23.09
CA GLY A 41 -3.10 -5.66 23.67
C GLY A 41 -1.97 -6.38 22.94
N ASP A 42 -2.27 -7.52 22.33
CA ASP A 42 -1.36 -8.34 21.54
C ASP A 42 -1.42 -8.06 20.03
N THR A 43 -2.15 -7.01 19.63
CA THR A 43 -2.36 -6.63 18.23
C THR A 43 -1.58 -5.37 17.89
N ASN A 44 -0.70 -5.47 16.89
CA ASN A 44 0.03 -4.33 16.33
C ASN A 44 -0.66 -3.85 15.06
N ILE A 45 -0.75 -2.53 14.88
CA ILE A 45 -1.40 -1.89 13.75
C ILE A 45 -0.44 -0.80 13.23
N ALA A 46 -0.12 -0.86 11.95
CA ALA A 46 0.61 0.18 11.25
C ALA A 46 -0.27 0.74 10.13
N VAL A 47 -0.34 2.07 10.04
CA VAL A 47 -0.96 2.80 8.95
C VAL A 47 0.13 3.62 8.27
N ARG A 48 0.18 3.55 6.94
CA ARG A 48 1.04 4.39 6.10
C ARG A 48 0.19 5.04 5.03
N VAL A 49 0.39 6.33 4.83
CA VAL A 49 -0.25 7.08 3.75
C VAL A 49 0.83 7.54 2.81
N TYR A 50 0.76 7.07 1.57
CA TYR A 50 1.63 7.53 0.51
C TYR A 50 0.87 8.40 -0.49
N ASP A 51 1.57 9.33 -1.12
CA ASP A 51 1.06 10.05 -2.28
C ASP A 51 1.96 9.91 -3.49
N LYS A 52 1.38 10.24 -4.64
CA LYS A 52 2.13 10.55 -5.83
C LYS A 52 1.48 11.71 -6.54
N TYR A 53 2.26 12.76 -6.75
CA TYR A 53 1.86 13.85 -7.63
C TYR A 53 2.12 13.48 -9.09
N PHE A 54 1.07 13.45 -9.90
CA PHE A 54 1.16 13.18 -11.33
C PHE A 54 1.21 14.50 -12.09
N MET A 55 2.43 15.01 -12.34
CA MET A 55 2.65 16.28 -13.04
C MET A 55 1.92 16.37 -14.38
N ARG A 56 1.82 15.26 -15.12
CA ARG A 56 1.16 15.19 -16.44
C ARG A 56 -0.34 15.55 -16.39
N ASN A 57 -1.00 15.32 -15.26
CA ASN A 57 -2.45 15.48 -15.12
C ASN A 57 -2.85 16.49 -14.03
N GLY A 58 -1.87 17.12 -13.36
CA GLY A 58 -2.12 18.02 -12.21
C GLY A 58 -2.89 17.36 -11.06
N ASN A 59 -2.84 16.02 -10.96
CA ASN A 59 -3.66 15.26 -10.04
C ASN A 59 -2.81 14.45 -9.04
N ARG A 60 -3.35 14.16 -7.85
CA ARG A 60 -2.66 13.45 -6.76
C ARG A 60 -3.40 12.16 -6.47
N ALA A 61 -2.73 11.02 -6.67
CA ALA A 61 -3.23 9.75 -6.16
C ALA A 61 -2.56 9.45 -4.80
N SER A 62 -3.26 8.69 -3.97
CA SER A 62 -2.78 8.27 -2.67
C SER A 62 -2.96 6.77 -2.50
N LEU A 63 -2.10 6.18 -1.69
CA LEU A 63 -2.19 4.80 -1.22
C LEU A 63 -2.27 4.82 0.30
N SER A 64 -3.36 4.30 0.85
CA SER A 64 -3.46 3.99 2.28
C SER A 64 -3.12 2.52 2.47
N LEU A 65 -2.04 2.25 3.19
CA LEU A 65 -1.64 0.91 3.62
C LEU A 65 -1.97 0.75 5.09
N THR A 66 -2.65 -0.33 5.44
CA THR A 66 -2.91 -0.75 6.82
C THR A 66 -2.44 -2.18 7.01
N VAL A 67 -1.56 -2.39 7.98
CA VAL A 67 -1.04 -3.71 8.37
C VAL A 67 -1.50 -3.98 9.80
N VAL A 68 -2.11 -5.13 10.04
CA VAL A 68 -2.59 -5.55 11.36
C VAL A 68 -1.99 -6.91 11.67
N GLY A 69 -1.16 -6.98 12.70
CA GLY A 69 -0.54 -8.21 13.17
C GLY A 69 -1.15 -8.69 14.48
N LYS A 70 -1.56 -9.96 14.53
CA LYS A 70 -1.93 -10.65 15.77
C LYS A 70 -1.30 -12.04 15.81
N GLY A 71 -0.32 -12.21 16.68
CA GLY A 71 0.56 -13.40 16.65
C GLY A 71 1.28 -13.47 15.30
N SER A 72 1.19 -14.61 14.61
CA SER A 72 1.74 -14.77 13.26
C SER A 72 0.79 -14.35 12.15
N ASN A 73 -0.47 -14.02 12.44
CA ASN A 73 -1.43 -13.63 11.40
C ASN A 73 -1.29 -12.15 11.08
N ILE A 74 -0.97 -11.83 9.83
CA ILE A 74 -0.80 -10.47 9.35
C ILE A 74 -1.87 -10.19 8.30
N PHE A 75 -2.82 -9.31 8.63
CA PHE A 75 -3.79 -8.77 7.67
C PHE A 75 -3.23 -7.49 7.04
N ILE A 76 -3.33 -7.38 5.72
CA ILE A 76 -2.81 -6.28 4.95
C ILE A 76 -3.96 -5.74 4.10
N SER A 77 -4.20 -4.42 4.17
CA SER A 77 -5.16 -3.70 3.32
C SER A 77 -4.46 -2.54 2.64
N ALA A 78 -4.52 -2.52 1.32
CA ALA A 78 -3.98 -1.45 0.48
C ALA A 78 -5.11 -0.85 -0.35
N ILE A 79 -5.35 0.44 -0.20
CA ILE A 79 -6.42 1.16 -0.89
C ILE A 79 -5.81 2.35 -1.65
N GLY A 80 -5.94 2.33 -2.97
CA GLY A 80 -5.56 3.41 -3.87
C GLY A 80 -6.74 4.35 -4.16
N ALA A 81 -6.54 5.66 -4.01
CA ALA A 81 -7.55 6.71 -4.22
C ALA A 81 -6.99 7.98 -4.89
N GLY A 82 -7.85 8.92 -5.30
CA GLY A 82 -7.45 10.24 -5.79
C GLY A 82 -7.13 10.34 -7.29
N GLY A 83 -7.29 9.27 -8.06
CA GLY A 83 -7.01 9.22 -9.51
C GLY A 83 -7.84 10.16 -10.39
N GLY A 84 -8.89 10.81 -9.89
CA GLY A 84 -9.67 11.83 -10.62
C GLY A 84 -10.31 11.32 -11.92
N LYS A 85 -11.64 11.08 -11.89
CA LYS A 85 -12.43 10.84 -13.11
C LYS A 85 -12.87 12.16 -13.74
N GLY A 86 -12.00 12.77 -14.55
CA GLY A 86 -12.41 13.80 -15.51
C GLY A 86 -13.01 13.15 -16.75
N ILE A 87 -14.18 13.60 -17.21
CA ILE A 87 -14.96 13.00 -18.31
C ILE A 87 -14.28 13.17 -19.70
N ILE A 88 -13.09 13.78 -19.76
CA ILE A 88 -12.36 14.02 -20.99
C ILE A 88 -10.88 13.64 -20.77
N PHE A 89 -10.43 12.61 -21.50
CA PHE A 89 -9.09 12.01 -21.56
C PHE A 89 -8.65 11.03 -20.44
N ASN A 90 -8.70 9.75 -20.80
CA ASN A 90 -8.21 8.55 -20.13
C ASN A 90 -6.68 8.53 -19.89
N PHE A 91 -6.14 9.30 -18.95
CA PHE A 91 -4.71 9.21 -18.59
C PHE A 91 -4.42 9.06 -17.08
N SER A 92 -5.44 9.05 -16.23
CA SER A 92 -5.32 8.71 -14.79
C SER A 92 -5.96 7.36 -14.41
N LEU A 93 -6.56 6.67 -15.39
CA LEU A 93 -7.09 5.31 -15.23
C LEU A 93 -5.92 4.37 -14.97
N GLY A 94 -5.74 3.96 -13.71
CA GLY A 94 -4.74 2.97 -13.33
C GLY A 94 -3.69 3.44 -12.34
N ALA A 95 -3.59 4.73 -12.01
CA ALA A 95 -2.59 5.19 -11.03
C ALA A 95 -2.81 4.55 -9.65
N GLU A 96 -4.08 4.47 -9.23
CA GLU A 96 -4.48 3.81 -7.99
C GLU A 96 -4.22 2.30 -8.06
N ASP A 97 -4.51 1.67 -9.21
CA ASP A 97 -4.27 0.25 -9.46
C ASP A 97 -2.78 -0.09 -9.45
N ASP A 98 -1.94 0.73 -10.06
CA ASP A 98 -0.48 0.57 -10.10
C ASP A 98 0.13 0.66 -8.70
N MET A 99 -0.34 1.60 -7.87
CA MET A 99 0.10 1.73 -6.47
C MET A 99 -0.30 0.50 -5.65
N VAL A 100 -1.54 0.03 -5.80
CA VAL A 100 -2.02 -1.18 -5.12
C VAL A 100 -1.28 -2.44 -5.62
N ALA A 101 -0.97 -2.53 -6.90
CA ALA A 101 -0.25 -3.65 -7.50
C ALA A 101 1.20 -3.79 -6.98
N VAL A 102 1.83 -2.71 -6.49
CA VAL A 102 3.13 -2.81 -5.80
C VAL A 102 2.99 -3.62 -4.51
N VAL A 103 1.96 -3.32 -3.71
CA VAL A 103 1.67 -4.05 -2.48
C VAL A 103 1.32 -5.51 -2.78
N GLU A 104 0.44 -5.74 -3.75
CA GLU A 104 0.08 -7.11 -4.17
C GLU A 104 1.31 -7.92 -4.55
N ARG A 105 2.20 -7.40 -5.41
CA ARG A 105 3.41 -8.12 -5.82
C ARG A 105 4.35 -8.42 -4.65
N SER A 106 4.51 -7.47 -3.72
CA SER A 106 5.31 -7.66 -2.51
C SER A 106 4.75 -8.81 -1.67
N VAL A 107 3.45 -8.78 -1.37
CA VAL A 107 2.78 -9.79 -0.55
C VAL A 107 2.77 -11.18 -1.22
N GLU A 108 2.51 -11.26 -2.53
CA GLU A 108 2.58 -12.53 -3.25
C GLU A 108 4.01 -13.08 -3.33
N GLY A 109 5.03 -12.21 -3.38
CA GLY A 109 6.43 -12.62 -3.29
C GLY A 109 6.79 -13.27 -1.96
N MET A 110 6.30 -12.70 -0.85
CA MET A 110 6.50 -13.26 0.50
C MET A 110 5.83 -14.64 0.65
N ASN A 111 4.62 -14.78 0.13
CA ASN A 111 3.82 -16.00 0.30
C ASN A 111 4.34 -17.20 -0.52
N ASN A 112 5.10 -16.95 -1.59
CA ASN A 112 5.69 -17.99 -2.43
C ASN A 112 7.11 -18.41 -1.99
N SER A 113 7.64 -17.83 -0.90
CA SER A 113 9.00 -18.10 -0.40
C SER A 113 9.05 -19.21 0.67
N TYR A 114 7.96 -19.96 0.86
CA TYR A 114 7.84 -21.09 1.80
C TYR A 114 7.50 -22.40 1.09
#